data_AF-A0A5E4MVW6-F1
#
_entry.id   AF-A0A5E4MVW6-F1
#
_cell.length_a   1.000
_cell.length_b   1.000
_cell.length_c   1.000
_cell.angle_alpha   90.00
_cell.angle_beta   90.00
_cell.angle_gamma   90.00
#
_symmetry.space_group_name_H-M   'P 1'
#
loop_
_entity.id
_entity.type
_entity.pdbx_description
1 polymer ?
#
loop_
_entity_poly.entity_id
_entity_poly.type
_entity_poly.pdbx_seq_one_letter_code
_entity_poly.pdbx_strand_id
1 'polypeptide(L)'
;MTGGSQINITAFNSLKVDNCDIPTPVEIEHVHCIKLLQKAETHSVYFQTCFISITYLITRCSVFEDALMVEGGFFSEIIELGTARCREIHQHSVYYTPLGNIISGLKINQSVLISHTRGGSLDRE
;
A
#
# COMPACT_ATOMS: atom_id res chain seq x y z
N MET A 1 57.23 22.96 -33.78
CA MET A 1 56.66 23.77 -34.87
C MET A 1 55.21 23.32 -35.02
N THR A 2 54.30 24.23 -34.69
CA THR A 2 52.85 24.05 -34.55
C THR A 2 52.18 23.85 -35.92
N GLY A 3 51.53 22.70 -36.13
CA GLY A 3 50.67 22.44 -37.28
C GLY A 3 49.35 21.88 -36.81
N GLY A 4 48.38 22.74 -36.49
CA GLY A 4 47.04 22.33 -36.11
C GLY A 4 46.33 21.65 -37.28
N SER A 5 45.69 20.51 -37.01
CA SER A 5 44.89 19.78 -38.00
C SER A 5 43.77 20.69 -38.53
N GLN A 6 43.72 20.90 -39.85
CA GLN A 6 42.56 21.54 -40.48
C GLN A 6 41.34 20.65 -40.25
N ILE A 7 40.39 21.13 -39.45
CA ILE A 7 39.11 20.47 -39.25
C ILE A 7 38.26 20.82 -40.47
N ASN A 8 37.89 19.82 -41.27
CA ASN A 8 36.92 19.98 -42.36
C ASN A 8 35.53 20.19 -41.75
N ILE A 9 35.18 21.44 -41.45
CA ILE A 9 33.84 21.80 -40.98
C ILE A 9 32.90 21.79 -42.18
N THR A 10 32.05 20.77 -42.28
CA THR A 10 30.92 20.76 -43.21
C THR A 10 29.74 21.43 -42.51
N ALA A 11 29.30 22.59 -43.02
CA ALA A 11 28.09 23.25 -42.54
C ALA A 11 26.87 22.65 -43.26
N PHE A 12 25.88 22.18 -42.49
CA PHE A 12 24.62 21.68 -43.02
C PHE A 12 23.65 22.85 -43.24
N ASN A 13 23.17 23.03 -44.47
CA ASN A 13 22.17 24.04 -44.79
C ASN A 13 20.76 23.43 -44.64
N SER A 14 20.06 23.81 -43.57
CA SER A 14 18.71 23.32 -43.24
C SER A 14 17.58 23.94 -44.07
N LEU A 15 17.87 24.82 -45.04
CA LEU A 15 16.84 25.40 -45.92
C LEU A 15 16.34 24.44 -47.02
N LYS A 16 17.06 23.35 -47.29
CA LYS A 16 16.61 22.25 -48.15
C LYS A 16 16.93 20.92 -47.48
N VAL A 17 15.93 20.35 -46.82
CA VAL A 17 15.95 18.96 -46.38
C VAL A 17 15.45 18.14 -47.57
N ASP A 18 16.31 17.37 -48.21
CA ASP A 18 15.87 16.38 -49.20
C ASP A 18 15.00 15.33 -48.50
N ASN A 19 13.98 14.84 -49.21
CA ASN A 19 13.13 13.78 -48.68
C ASN A 19 13.96 12.51 -48.53
N CYS A 20 14.05 12.00 -47.30
CA CYS A 20 14.59 10.67 -47.06
C CYS A 20 13.55 9.65 -47.53
N ASP A 21 13.94 8.75 -48.44
CA ASP A 21 13.13 7.59 -48.77
C ASP A 21 13.00 6.73 -47.50
N ILE A 22 11.77 6.61 -46.99
CA ILE A 22 11.51 5.72 -45.85
C ILE A 22 11.65 4.30 -46.39
N PRO A 23 12.63 3.51 -45.92
CA PRO A 23 12.77 2.14 -46.38
C PRO A 23 11.49 1.38 -46.05
N THR A 24 10.87 0.78 -47.07
CA THR A 24 9.69 -0.04 -46.90
C THR A 24 10.11 -1.29 -46.11
N PRO A 25 9.51 -1.61 -44.96
CA PRO A 25 9.89 -2.79 -44.19
C PRO A 25 9.63 -4.02 -45.06
N VAL A 26 10.69 -4.78 -45.39
CA VAL A 26 10.62 -5.92 -46.32
C VAL A 26 9.95 -7.13 -45.66
N GLU A 27 9.89 -7.18 -44.33
CA GLU A 27 9.23 -8.26 -43.59
C GLU A 27 8.39 -7.69 -42.44
N ILE A 28 7.11 -8.03 -42.42
CA ILE A 28 6.31 -7.95 -41.21
C ILE A 28 6.79 -9.11 -40.34
N GLU A 29 7.76 -8.86 -39.47
CA GLU A 29 8.08 -9.84 -38.43
C GLU A 29 6.83 -10.02 -37.56
N HIS A 30 6.30 -11.25 -37.52
CA HIS A 30 5.25 -11.63 -36.59
C HIS A 30 5.85 -11.70 -35.18
N VAL A 31 5.97 -10.55 -34.53
CA VAL A 31 6.37 -10.47 -33.12
C VAL A 31 5.28 -11.15 -32.30
N HIS A 32 5.59 -12.33 -31.77
CA HIS A 32 4.68 -13.08 -30.92
C HIS A 32 4.50 -12.32 -29.61
N CYS A 33 3.38 -11.59 -29.50
CA CYS A 33 3.07 -10.83 -28.30
C CYS A 33 2.41 -11.75 -27.27
N ILE A 34 3.18 -12.18 -26.26
CA ILE A 34 2.65 -12.95 -25.14
C ILE A 34 1.88 -11.98 -24.23
N LYS A 35 0.56 -12.12 -24.17
CA LYS A 35 -0.27 -11.44 -23.18
C LYS A 35 -0.47 -12.35 -21.98
N LEU A 36 0.11 -11.98 -20.84
CA LEU A 36 -0.16 -12.64 -19.57
C LEU A 36 -1.52 -12.16 -19.06
N LEU A 37 -2.49 -13.06 -18.97
CA LEU A 37 -3.75 -12.82 -18.27
C LEU A 37 -3.56 -13.26 -16.82
N GLN A 38 -3.51 -12.30 -15.89
CA GLN A 38 -3.51 -12.62 -14.47
C GLN A 38 -4.91 -13.12 -14.09
N LYS A 39 -5.03 -14.43 -13.89
CA LYS A 39 -6.24 -15.03 -13.34
C LYS A 39 -6.32 -14.69 -11.85
N ALA A 40 -7.16 -13.72 -11.50
CA ALA A 40 -7.49 -13.44 -10.10
C ALA A 40 -8.49 -14.50 -9.62
N GLU A 41 -8.03 -15.45 -8.82
CA GLU A 41 -8.88 -16.43 -8.16
C GLU A 41 -9.21 -15.94 -6.76
N THR A 42 -10.50 -15.89 -6.42
CA THR A 42 -10.97 -15.48 -5.10
C THR A 42 -11.52 -16.68 -4.35
N HIS A 43 -11.13 -16.81 -3.08
CA HIS A 43 -11.63 -17.85 -2.19
C HIS A 43 -12.27 -17.22 -0.96
N SER A 44 -13.41 -17.77 -0.54
CA SER A 44 -14.06 -17.35 0.71
C SER A 44 -13.41 -18.09 1.88
N VAL A 45 -12.98 -17.34 2.89
CA VAL A 45 -12.43 -17.89 4.14
C VAL A 45 -13.20 -17.30 5.30
N TYR A 46 -13.64 -18.16 6.21
CA TYR A 46 -14.32 -17.76 7.43
C TYR A 46 -13.28 -17.57 8.54
N PHE A 47 -13.24 -16.39 9.13
CA PHE A 47 -12.42 -16.10 10.30
C PHE A 47 -13.21 -15.23 11.28
N GLN A 48 -12.81 -15.29 12.55
CA GLN A 48 -13.35 -14.44 13.60
C GLN A 48 -12.30 -13.40 13.97
N THR A 49 -12.67 -12.13 13.94
CA THR A 49 -11.84 -11.01 14.37
C THR A 49 -12.63 -10.13 15.33
N CYS A 50 -11.93 -9.43 16.21
CA CYS A 50 -12.52 -8.48 17.13
C CYS A 50 -11.96 -7.09 16.86
N PHE A 51 -12.79 -6.06 17.03
CA PHE A 51 -12.35 -4.67 16.96
C PHE A 51 -12.52 -4.01 18.32
N ILE A 52 -11.48 -3.33 18.80
CA ILE A 52 -11.55 -2.47 19.98
C ILE A 52 -11.56 -1.03 19.49
N SER A 53 -12.59 -0.28 19.84
CA SER A 53 -12.60 1.17 19.69
C SER A 53 -12.11 1.80 20.99
N ILE A 54 -11.03 2.58 20.91
CA ILE A 54 -10.48 3.30 22.06
C ILE A 54 -10.55 4.80 21.76
N THR A 55 -11.09 5.55 22.71
CA THR A 55 -11.09 7.02 22.67
C THR A 55 -10.26 7.54 23.84
N TYR A 56 -9.18 8.24 23.51
CA TYR A 56 -8.27 8.88 24.44
C TYR A 56 -8.66 10.34 24.63
N LEU A 57 -8.69 10.79 25.90
CA LEU A 57 -8.71 12.20 26.24
C LEU A 57 -7.27 12.66 26.47
N ILE A 58 -6.80 13.57 25.63
CA ILE A 58 -5.46 14.15 25.71
C ILE A 58 -5.54 15.37 26.62
N THR A 59 -5.07 15.22 27.86
CA THR A 59 -5.08 16.30 28.86
C THR A 59 -3.79 17.11 28.93
N ARG A 60 -2.68 16.60 28.35
CA ARG A 60 -1.37 17.25 28.34
C ARG A 60 -0.64 16.93 27.04
N CYS A 61 -0.15 17.94 26.36
CA CYS A 61 0.75 17.80 25.21
C CYS A 61 2.17 18.18 25.65
N SER A 62 3.16 17.43 25.18
CA SER A 62 4.58 17.78 25.34
C SER A 62 4.97 18.90 24.36
N VAL A 63 5.99 19.70 24.70
CA VAL A 63 6.47 20.88 23.93
C VAL A 63 7.29 20.47 22.69
N PHE A 64 6.93 19.39 22.01
CA PHE A 64 7.59 18.98 20.76
C PHE A 64 6.71 19.37 19.57
N GLU A 65 7.34 20.03 18.59
CA GLU A 65 6.68 20.76 17.49
C GLU A 65 5.87 19.89 16.51
N ASP A 66 5.92 18.56 16.65
CA ASP A 66 5.14 17.61 15.84
C ASP A 66 3.87 17.11 16.56
N ALA A 67 3.40 17.82 17.58
CA ALA A 67 2.14 17.48 18.24
C ALA A 67 0.98 17.74 17.27
N LEU A 68 0.47 16.67 16.67
CA LEU A 68 -0.81 16.64 15.95
C LEU A 68 -1.88 17.13 16.93
N MET A 69 -2.21 18.42 16.84
CA MET A 69 -3.26 19.04 17.63
C MET A 69 -4.58 18.38 17.23
N VAL A 70 -5.04 17.44 18.06
CA VAL A 70 -6.33 16.77 17.85
C VAL A 70 -7.47 17.72 18.19
N GLU A 71 -8.45 17.80 17.29
CA GLU A 71 -9.64 18.62 17.48
C GLU A 71 -10.37 18.23 18.78
N GLY A 72 -10.59 19.19 19.67
CA GLY A 72 -11.27 18.96 20.95
C GLY A 72 -10.48 18.13 21.99
N GLY A 73 -9.21 17.78 21.74
CA GLY A 73 -8.40 17.01 22.69
C GLY A 73 -8.73 15.53 22.76
N PHE A 74 -9.48 14.98 21.79
CA PHE A 74 -9.81 13.56 21.74
C PHE A 74 -9.10 12.88 20.57
N PHE A 75 -8.52 11.71 20.82
CA PHE A 75 -7.98 10.84 19.78
C PHE A 75 -8.72 9.50 19.82
N SER A 76 -9.21 9.02 18.68
CA SER A 76 -9.87 7.72 18.61
C SER A 76 -9.15 6.80 17.63
N GLU A 77 -8.99 5.54 18.01
CA GLU A 77 -8.43 4.51 17.15
C GLU A 77 -9.29 3.23 17.19
N ILE A 78 -9.15 2.43 16.14
CA ILE A 78 -9.74 1.10 16.03
C ILE A 78 -8.60 0.10 15.92
N ILE A 79 -8.54 -0.83 16.86
CA ILE A 79 -7.56 -1.90 16.88
C ILE A 79 -8.21 -3.18 16.38
N GLU A 80 -7.72 -3.72 15.26
CA GLU A 80 -8.10 -5.03 14.75
C GLU A 80 -7.32 -6.13 15.49
N LEU A 81 -8.03 -7.14 16.00
CA LEU A 81 -7.46 -8.27 16.72
C LEU A 81 -7.68 -9.57 15.98
N GLY A 82 -6.59 -10.29 15.71
CA GLY A 82 -6.67 -11.65 15.17
C GLY A 82 -7.45 -12.62 16.08
N THR A 83 -7.83 -13.75 15.49
CA THR A 83 -8.71 -14.77 16.09
C THR A 83 -8.32 -15.18 17.51
N ALA A 84 -7.03 -15.40 17.78
CA ALA A 84 -6.55 -15.82 19.09
C ALA A 84 -6.83 -14.78 20.19
N ARG A 85 -6.44 -13.51 19.95
CA ARG A 85 -6.68 -12.40 20.90
C ARG A 85 -8.16 -12.09 21.04
N CYS A 86 -8.93 -12.18 19.96
CA CYS A 86 -10.37 -12.04 20.00
C CYS A 86 -10.99 -13.07 20.96
N ARG A 87 -10.55 -14.34 20.87
CA ARG A 87 -11.01 -15.40 21.78
C ARG A 87 -10.64 -15.14 23.24
N GLU A 88 -9.41 -14.72 23.51
CA GLU A 88 -8.96 -14.40 24.87
C GLU A 88 -9.80 -13.29 25.51
N ILE A 89 -10.11 -12.22 24.77
CA ILE A 89 -10.96 -11.13 25.27
C ILE A 89 -12.37 -11.63 25.55
N HIS A 90 -12.93 -12.46 24.67
CA HIS A 90 -14.26 -13.06 24.88
C HIS A 90 -14.29 -14.02 26.08
N GLN A 91 -13.16 -14.62 26.46
CA GLN A 91 -13.08 -15.54 27.59
C GLN A 91 -12.84 -14.82 28.92
N HIS A 92 -11.94 -13.84 28.92
CA HIS A 92 -11.46 -13.21 30.16
C HIS A 92 -12.01 -11.80 30.37
N SER A 93 -12.67 -11.20 29.37
CA SER A 93 -13.15 -9.80 29.40
C SER A 93 -12.03 -8.80 29.69
N VAL A 94 -10.79 -9.12 29.28
CA VAL A 94 -9.57 -8.35 29.55
C VAL A 94 -8.78 -8.16 28.26
N TYR A 95 -8.28 -6.94 28.03
CA TYR A 95 -7.33 -6.61 26.97
C TYR A 95 -6.04 -6.01 27.54
N TYR A 96 -4.90 -6.52 27.07
CA TYR A 96 -3.59 -6.01 27.41
C TYR A 96 -3.11 -5.07 26.31
N THR A 97 -2.90 -3.81 26.66
CA THR A 97 -2.37 -2.82 25.72
C THR A 97 -0.88 -3.07 25.46
N PRO A 98 -0.33 -2.65 24.31
CA PRO A 98 1.11 -2.75 24.03
C PRO A 98 2.00 -2.06 25.08
N LEU A 99 1.45 -1.07 25.79
CA LEU A 99 2.13 -0.31 26.85
C LEU A 99 2.04 -1.00 28.23
N GLY A 100 1.46 -2.20 28.31
CA GLY A 100 1.34 -2.99 29.54
C GLY A 100 0.13 -2.65 30.42
N ASN A 101 -0.71 -1.70 30.03
CA ASN A 101 -1.97 -1.43 30.75
C ASN A 101 -2.99 -2.56 30.54
N ILE A 102 -3.78 -2.82 31.57
CA ILE A 102 -4.83 -3.86 31.58
C ILE A 102 -6.19 -3.18 31.56
N ILE A 103 -6.99 -3.45 30.52
CA ILE A 103 -8.38 -2.97 30.40
C ILE A 103 -9.28 -4.16 30.69
N SER A 104 -10.00 -4.12 31.82
CA SER A 104 -10.92 -5.18 32.26
C SER A 104 -12.39 -4.76 32.15
N GLY A 105 -13.30 -5.74 32.19
CA GLY A 105 -14.74 -5.48 32.21
C GLY A 105 -15.30 -5.14 30.82
N LEU A 106 -14.62 -5.61 29.77
CA LEU A 106 -15.07 -5.44 28.40
C LEU A 106 -16.44 -6.12 28.22
N LYS A 107 -17.43 -5.36 27.71
CA LYS A 107 -18.75 -5.91 27.37
C LYS A 107 -18.63 -6.71 26.08
N ILE A 108 -18.64 -8.03 26.24
CA ILE A 108 -18.69 -8.98 25.15
C ILE A 108 -20.15 -9.05 24.68
N ASN A 109 -20.39 -9.15 23.36
CA ASN A 109 -21.70 -9.31 22.66
C ASN A 109 -22.18 -8.15 21.77
N GLN A 110 -21.27 -7.37 21.17
CA GLN A 110 -21.59 -6.59 19.96
C GLN A 110 -20.92 -7.24 18.75
N SER A 111 -21.33 -8.45 18.41
CA SER A 111 -20.80 -9.18 17.25
C SER A 111 -21.62 -8.86 16.00
N VAL A 112 -20.97 -8.39 14.94
CA VAL A 112 -21.57 -8.14 13.63
C VAL A 112 -20.87 -9.01 12.60
N LEU A 113 -21.63 -9.65 11.71
CA LEU A 113 -21.09 -10.40 10.57
C LEU A 113 -20.93 -9.45 9.37
N ILE A 114 -19.70 -9.32 8.87
CA ILE A 114 -19.38 -8.45 7.73
C ILE A 114 -18.51 -9.24 6.75
N SER A 115 -18.86 -9.20 5.46
CA SER A 115 -18.03 -9.75 4.38
C SER A 115 -17.01 -8.70 3.91
N HIS A 116 -15.73 -9.05 3.90
CA HIS A 116 -14.67 -8.20 3.36
C HIS A 116 -13.84 -8.95 2.31
N THR A 117 -13.56 -8.29 1.19
CA THR A 117 -12.63 -8.78 0.17
C THR A 117 -11.25 -8.19 0.45
N ARG A 118 -10.26 -9.03 0.78
CA ARG A 118 -8.85 -8.64 0.90
C ARG A 118 -7.99 -9.44 -0.08
N GLY A 119 -6.95 -8.80 -0.62
CA GLY A 119 -5.92 -9.46 -1.41
C GLY A 119 -4.83 -10.04 -0.51
N GLY A 120 -4.33 -11.23 -0.84
CA GLY A 120 -3.25 -11.89 -0.10
C GLY A 120 -2.97 -13.30 -0.64
N SER A 121 -1.95 -13.96 -0.10
CA SER A 121 -1.69 -15.38 -0.33
C SER A 121 -2.25 -16.19 0.84
N LEU A 122 -2.90 -17.32 0.54
CA LEU A 122 -3.14 -18.35 1.54
C LEU A 122 -1.87 -19.19 1.62
N ASP A 123 -1.25 -19.25 2.81
CA ASP A 123 -0.27 -20.31 3.09
C ASP A 123 -1.05 -21.63 3.01
N ARG A 124 -0.85 -22.36 1.92
CA ARG A 124 -1.26 -23.76 1.82
C ARG A 124 -0.18 -24.62 2.47
N GLU A 125 -0.63 -25.64 3.20
CA GLU A 125 0.15 -26.68 3.88
C GLU A 125 1.38 -27.17 3.11
#